data_AF-A0A1E4JEB5-F1
#
_entry.id   AF-A0A1E4JEB5-F1
#
_cell.length_a   1.000
_cell.length_b   1.000
_cell.length_c   1.000
_cell.angle_alpha   90.00
_cell.angle_beta   90.00
_cell.angle_gamma   90.00
#
_symmetry.space_group_name_H-M   'P 1'
#
loop_
_entity.id
_entity.type
_entity.pdbx_description
1 polymer ?
#
loop_
_entity_poly.entity_id
_entity_poly.type
_entity_poly.pdbx_seq_one_letter_code
_entity_poly.pdbx_strand_id
1 'polypeptide(L)'
;MKSRISAYLPLAALCLSACGQQPGTFDLSPADAYQRLVASDLPDLVSTRQCGILIHVRSEGVRVGEQISWAVYSSGRKMVDFTATLTPVDGNRTHVAITIPPGPKGGEAYDGAQFYPRPAFNQPLRPAVEEQVAALLEGRPYDVARVPRGTDRLCDVQRAGLEAGHRFRVDDQPGMDTRQSDAACAEKRRQGWGCP
;
A
#
# COMPACT_ATOMS: atom_id res chain seq x y z
N MET A 1 -9.43 76.90 -14.32
CA MET A 1 -8.14 76.62 -14.99
C MET A 1 -7.79 75.15 -14.77
N LYS A 2 -7.64 74.39 -15.87
CA LYS A 2 -6.88 73.13 -16.08
C LYS A 2 -6.89 72.11 -14.92
N SER A 3 -7.75 71.08 -14.93
CA SER A 3 -7.63 69.83 -15.71
C SER A 3 -6.31 69.07 -15.45
N ARG A 4 -6.42 67.86 -14.89
CA ARG A 4 -5.80 66.62 -15.41
C ARG A 4 -6.31 65.39 -14.66
N ILE A 5 -7.23 64.71 -15.35
CA ILE A 5 -7.61 63.31 -15.15
C ILE A 5 -6.38 62.46 -15.45
N SER A 6 -5.89 61.71 -14.46
CA SER A 6 -4.89 60.65 -14.69
C SER A 6 -5.62 59.33 -14.69
N ALA A 7 -5.95 58.86 -15.90
CA ALA A 7 -6.41 57.52 -16.16
C ALA A 7 -5.22 56.57 -16.01
N TYR A 8 -5.32 55.62 -15.08
CA TYR A 8 -4.47 54.44 -15.04
C TYR A 8 -5.39 53.20 -14.97
N LEU A 9 -5.53 52.57 -16.12
CA LEU A 9 -5.89 51.16 -16.34
C LEU A 9 -4.87 50.67 -17.38
N PRO A 10 -4.55 49.37 -17.49
CA PRO A 10 -4.80 48.25 -16.59
C PRO A 10 -3.52 47.40 -16.37
N LEU A 11 -3.52 46.48 -15.41
CA LEU A 11 -2.85 45.19 -15.63
C LEU A 11 -3.55 44.14 -14.77
N ALA A 12 -4.50 43.45 -15.40
CA ALA A 12 -5.14 42.29 -14.85
C ALA A 12 -4.05 41.23 -14.59
N ALA A 13 -3.76 40.99 -13.31
CA ALA A 13 -3.01 39.81 -12.90
C ALA A 13 -3.91 38.60 -13.11
N LEU A 14 -3.85 38.02 -14.31
CA LEU A 14 -4.27 36.64 -14.56
C LEU A 14 -3.29 35.74 -13.81
N CYS A 15 -3.51 35.57 -12.50
CA CYS A 15 -2.98 34.43 -11.78
C CYS A 15 -3.67 33.20 -12.37
N LEU A 16 -3.01 32.59 -13.34
CA LEU A 16 -3.22 31.21 -13.71
C LEU A 16 -3.07 30.40 -12.41
N SER A 17 -4.20 30.08 -11.78
CA SER A 17 -4.29 28.91 -10.94
C SER A 17 -3.92 27.74 -11.85
N ALA A 18 -2.64 27.34 -11.82
CA ALA A 18 -2.29 25.97 -12.08
C ALA A 18 -3.03 25.19 -10.98
N CYS A 19 -4.29 24.85 -11.28
CA CYS A 19 -5.12 23.95 -10.51
C CYS A 19 -4.42 22.59 -10.60
N GLY A 20 -3.39 22.42 -9.78
CA GLY A 20 -2.85 21.11 -9.50
C GLY A 20 -4.00 20.30 -8.95
N GLN A 21 -4.35 19.22 -9.64
CA GLN A 21 -5.22 18.17 -9.13
C GLN A 21 -4.79 17.89 -7.69
N GLN A 22 -5.69 18.03 -6.73
CA GLN A 22 -5.39 17.71 -5.34
C GLN A 22 -4.88 16.25 -5.29
N PRO A 23 -3.76 15.95 -4.60
CA PRO A 23 -3.28 14.58 -4.48
C PRO A 23 -4.39 13.65 -3.99
N GLY A 24 -4.53 12.49 -4.63
CA GLY A 24 -5.61 11.55 -4.35
C GLY A 24 -6.93 11.86 -5.05
N THR A 25 -7.04 12.92 -5.85
CA THR A 25 -8.22 13.19 -6.68
C THR A 25 -8.02 12.69 -8.11
N PHE A 26 -9.04 12.00 -8.63
CA PHE A 26 -9.05 11.37 -9.95
C PHE A 26 -10.24 11.84 -10.77
N ASP A 27 -10.05 11.99 -12.09
CA ASP A 27 -11.09 12.34 -13.07
C ASP A 27 -11.97 11.13 -13.42
N LEU A 28 -12.57 10.55 -12.38
CA LEU A 28 -13.53 9.46 -12.45
C LEU A 28 -14.71 9.74 -11.53
N SER A 29 -15.90 9.31 -11.96
CA SER A 29 -17.06 9.24 -11.06
C SER A 29 -16.77 8.26 -9.90
N PRO A 30 -17.39 8.43 -8.72
CA PRO A 30 -17.19 7.50 -7.61
C PRO A 30 -17.56 6.06 -7.96
N ALA A 31 -18.56 5.89 -8.83
CA ALA A 31 -18.97 4.58 -9.32
C ALA A 31 -17.87 3.94 -10.19
N ASP A 32 -17.28 4.68 -11.13
CA ASP A 32 -16.21 4.15 -11.99
C ASP A 32 -14.95 3.85 -11.17
N ALA A 33 -14.59 4.75 -10.24
CA ALA A 33 -13.46 4.53 -9.33
C ALA A 33 -13.67 3.26 -8.50
N TYR A 34 -14.86 3.08 -7.94
CA TYR A 34 -15.22 1.88 -7.18
C TYR A 34 -15.10 0.61 -8.02
N GLN A 35 -15.65 0.60 -9.24
CA GLN A 35 -15.62 -0.57 -10.12
C GLN A 35 -14.19 -0.98 -10.49
N ARG A 36 -13.29 -0.01 -10.71
CA ARG A 36 -11.88 -0.28 -10.99
C ARG A 36 -11.14 -0.86 -9.79
N LEU A 37 -11.47 -0.40 -8.57
CA LEU A 37 -10.77 -0.83 -7.36
C LEU A 37 -11.28 -2.16 -6.82
N VAL A 38 -12.60 -2.39 -6.81
CA VAL A 38 -13.21 -3.58 -6.18
C VAL A 38 -12.82 -4.88 -6.89
N ALA A 39 -12.53 -4.83 -8.19
CA ALA A 39 -12.15 -5.99 -8.99
C ALA A 39 -10.68 -6.39 -8.83
N SER A 40 -9.87 -5.59 -8.11
CA SER A 40 -8.42 -5.78 -8.04
C SER A 40 -7.98 -6.57 -6.80
N ASP A 41 -7.13 -7.57 -7.02
CA ASP A 41 -6.33 -8.28 -6.01
C ASP A 41 -4.91 -7.70 -5.86
N LEU A 42 -4.66 -6.54 -6.48
CA LEU A 42 -3.44 -5.74 -6.35
C LEU A 42 -2.15 -6.50 -6.73
N PRO A 43 -2.11 -7.10 -7.93
CA PRO A 43 -1.06 -8.05 -8.31
C PRO A 43 0.30 -7.37 -8.47
N ASP A 44 0.37 -6.12 -8.92
CA ASP A 44 1.64 -5.40 -9.09
C ASP A 44 2.24 -5.00 -7.74
N LEU A 45 1.41 -4.57 -6.79
CA LEU A 45 1.82 -4.33 -5.40
C LEU A 45 2.42 -5.61 -4.80
N VAL A 46 1.73 -6.74 -4.94
CA VAL A 46 2.21 -8.03 -4.41
C VAL A 46 3.51 -8.43 -5.08
N SER A 47 3.57 -8.47 -6.41
CA SER A 47 4.75 -8.93 -7.13
C SER A 47 5.98 -8.05 -6.89
N THR A 48 5.80 -6.74 -6.71
CA THR A 48 6.92 -5.80 -6.55
C THR A 48 7.36 -5.65 -5.09
N ARG A 49 6.46 -5.86 -4.12
CA ARG A 49 6.73 -5.58 -2.70
C ARG A 49 6.72 -6.79 -1.79
N GLN A 50 6.26 -7.97 -2.22
CA GLN A 50 6.31 -9.17 -1.38
C GLN A 50 7.77 -9.51 -1.02
N CYS A 51 8.02 -9.78 0.26
CA CYS A 51 9.36 -10.11 0.73
C CYS A 51 9.75 -11.55 0.43
N GLY A 52 9.01 -12.53 0.91
CA GLY A 52 9.38 -13.94 0.71
C GLY A 52 8.48 -14.95 1.39
N ILE A 53 7.64 -14.50 2.33
CA ILE A 53 6.46 -15.26 2.73
C ILE A 53 5.40 -15.17 1.64
N LEU A 54 4.68 -16.26 1.39
CA LEU A 54 3.57 -16.26 0.45
C LEU A 54 2.39 -15.48 1.06
N ILE A 55 1.91 -14.48 0.32
CA ILE A 55 0.77 -13.66 0.73
C ILE A 55 -0.39 -13.79 -0.26
N HIS A 56 -1.60 -13.57 0.25
CA HIS A 56 -2.82 -13.52 -0.54
C HIS A 56 -3.61 -12.27 -0.18
N VAL A 57 -4.01 -11.51 -1.20
CA VAL A 57 -4.86 -10.33 -1.04
C VAL A 57 -6.30 -10.71 -1.31
N ARG A 58 -7.22 -10.17 -0.52
CA ARG A 58 -8.67 -10.33 -0.71
C ARG A 58 -9.34 -8.99 -0.46
N SER A 59 -10.30 -8.61 -1.29
CA SER A 59 -11.20 -7.50 -0.97
C SER A 59 -12.14 -7.93 0.16
N GLU A 60 -12.10 -7.23 1.29
CA GLU A 60 -12.94 -7.47 2.47
C GLU A 60 -13.63 -6.17 2.88
N GLY A 61 -14.91 -6.23 3.24
CA GLY A 61 -15.63 -5.02 3.70
C GLY A 61 -15.77 -3.99 2.60
N VAL A 62 -16.79 -4.18 1.76
CA VAL A 62 -17.08 -3.34 0.61
C VAL A 62 -18.35 -2.54 0.90
N ARG A 63 -18.25 -1.20 0.93
CA ARG A 63 -19.43 -0.32 0.89
C ARG A 63 -19.54 0.22 -0.51
N VAL A 64 -20.59 -0.19 -1.21
CA VAL A 64 -20.76 0.07 -2.64
C VAL A 64 -20.68 1.57 -2.91
N GLY A 65 -19.71 1.99 -3.73
CA GLY A 65 -19.51 3.40 -4.11
C GLY A 65 -18.80 4.27 -3.07
N GLU A 66 -18.47 3.73 -1.88
CA GLU A 66 -17.92 4.53 -0.77
C GLU A 66 -16.58 4.00 -0.27
N GLN A 67 -16.41 2.69 -0.17
CA GLN A 67 -15.26 2.10 0.49
C GLN A 67 -14.91 0.74 -0.09
N ILE A 68 -13.61 0.54 -0.30
CA ILE A 68 -13.01 -0.76 -0.60
C ILE A 68 -11.96 -1.01 0.46
N SER A 69 -12.01 -2.18 1.10
CA SER A 69 -10.91 -2.62 1.96
C SER A 69 -10.31 -3.89 1.39
N TRP A 70 -9.00 -4.03 1.51
CA TRP A 70 -8.28 -5.25 1.15
C TRP A 70 -7.56 -5.76 2.38
N ALA A 71 -7.63 -7.07 2.60
CA ALA A 71 -6.92 -7.75 3.66
C ALA A 71 -5.87 -8.69 3.05
N VAL A 72 -4.70 -8.69 3.67
CA VAL A 72 -3.54 -9.48 3.25
C VAL A 72 -3.33 -10.61 4.24
N TYR A 73 -3.28 -11.83 3.74
CA TYR A 73 -3.14 -13.04 4.53
C TYR A 73 -1.86 -13.79 4.22
N SER A 74 -1.26 -14.40 5.23
CA SER A 74 -0.22 -15.42 5.10
C SER A 74 -0.55 -16.56 6.04
N SER A 75 -0.52 -17.82 5.57
CA SER A 75 -0.84 -19.00 6.39
C SER A 75 -2.15 -18.89 7.18
N GLY A 76 -3.18 -18.24 6.62
CA GLY A 76 -4.46 -18.01 7.29
C GLY A 76 -4.46 -16.89 8.35
N ARG A 77 -3.32 -16.26 8.63
CA ARG A 77 -3.21 -15.10 9.53
C ARG A 77 -3.33 -13.81 8.73
N LYS A 78 -4.15 -12.87 9.21
CA LYS A 78 -4.22 -11.51 8.64
C LYS A 78 -2.94 -10.75 9.02
N MET A 79 -2.23 -10.27 8.01
CA MET A 79 -0.94 -9.58 8.13
C MET A 79 -1.12 -8.06 8.24
N VAL A 80 -1.99 -7.52 7.38
CA VAL A 80 -2.36 -6.10 7.30
C VAL A 80 -3.65 -6.01 6.50
N ASP A 81 -4.40 -4.94 6.71
CA ASP A 81 -5.48 -4.51 5.83
C ASP A 81 -5.26 -3.06 5.43
N PHE A 82 -5.91 -2.61 4.38
CA PHE A 82 -5.90 -1.21 3.99
C PHE A 82 -7.22 -0.87 3.35
N THR A 83 -7.63 0.39 3.55
CA THR A 83 -8.95 0.88 3.14
C THR A 83 -8.78 2.08 2.23
N ALA A 84 -9.45 2.04 1.07
CA ALA A 84 -9.67 3.19 0.22
C ALA A 84 -11.09 3.72 0.45
N THR A 85 -11.19 4.96 0.90
CA THR A 85 -12.45 5.69 1.04
C THR A 85 -12.61 6.63 -0.14
N LEU A 86 -13.74 6.52 -0.84
CA LEU A 86 -14.12 7.31 -1.99
C LEU A 86 -15.04 8.45 -1.55
N THR A 87 -14.62 9.69 -1.79
CA THR A 87 -15.43 10.87 -1.53
C THR A 87 -15.69 11.59 -2.86
N PRO A 88 -16.96 11.80 -3.26
CA PRO A 88 -17.27 12.60 -4.44
C PRO A 88 -16.74 14.02 -4.26
N VAL A 89 -15.96 14.50 -5.24
CA VAL A 89 -15.64 15.93 -5.38
C VAL A 89 -16.76 16.59 -6.19
N ASP A 90 -17.14 15.95 -7.29
CA ASP A 90 -18.33 16.24 -8.09
C ASP A 90 -18.77 14.97 -8.86
N GLY A 91 -19.65 15.09 -9.85
CA GLY A 91 -20.18 13.94 -10.60
C GLY A 91 -19.13 13.16 -11.41
N ASN A 92 -18.00 13.79 -11.75
CA ASN A 92 -16.96 13.22 -12.60
C ASN A 92 -15.60 13.14 -11.91
N ARG A 93 -15.50 13.54 -10.64
CA ARG A 93 -14.25 13.53 -9.87
C ARG A 93 -14.44 12.92 -8.50
N THR A 94 -13.47 12.11 -8.11
CA THR A 94 -13.48 11.38 -6.84
C THR A 94 -12.15 11.57 -6.13
N HIS A 95 -12.21 11.87 -4.83
CA HIS A 95 -11.06 11.85 -3.95
C HIS A 95 -10.97 10.49 -3.27
N VAL A 96 -9.76 9.91 -3.21
CA VAL A 96 -9.49 8.63 -2.58
C VAL A 96 -8.54 8.82 -1.40
N ALA A 97 -9.02 8.49 -0.21
CA ALA A 97 -8.21 8.50 1.00
C ALA A 97 -7.81 7.08 1.38
N ILE A 98 -6.50 6.84 1.56
CA ILE A 98 -5.96 5.54 1.96
C ILE A 98 -5.69 5.51 3.47
N THR A 99 -6.32 4.58 4.17
CA THR A 99 -6.05 4.26 5.57
C THR A 99 -5.30 2.95 5.68
N ILE A 100 -4.18 2.98 6.41
CA ILE A 100 -3.41 1.81 6.82
C ILE A 100 -3.51 1.72 8.35
N PRO A 101 -3.83 0.55 8.93
CA PRO A 101 -3.98 0.38 10.36
C PRO A 101 -2.64 0.58 11.07
N PRO A 102 -2.68 0.83 12.39
CA PRO A 102 -1.45 1.02 13.14
C PRO A 102 -0.59 -0.23 13.18
N GLY A 103 0.73 -0.04 13.17
CA GLY A 103 1.71 -1.10 13.40
C GLY A 103 1.80 -1.52 14.87
N PRO A 104 2.51 -2.64 15.17
CA PRO A 104 2.62 -3.17 16.52
C PRO A 104 3.30 -2.22 17.53
N LYS A 105 4.08 -1.24 17.06
CA LYS A 105 4.75 -0.22 17.89
C LYS A 105 4.17 1.19 17.70
N GLY A 106 2.94 1.30 17.22
CA GLY A 106 2.39 2.58 16.76
C GLY A 106 2.84 2.90 15.33
N GLY A 107 2.54 4.10 14.83
CA GLY A 107 2.75 4.43 13.41
C GLY A 107 1.90 3.56 12.48
N GLU A 108 2.08 3.66 11.18
CA GLU A 108 1.36 2.81 10.23
C GLU A 108 2.03 1.44 10.10
N ALA A 109 1.25 0.40 9.83
CA ALA A 109 1.82 -0.89 9.50
C ALA A 109 2.75 -0.76 8.28
N TYR A 110 3.97 -1.29 8.42
CA TYR A 110 5.01 -1.23 7.39
C TYR A 110 5.41 0.19 6.99
N ASP A 111 5.45 1.13 7.93
CA ASP A 111 5.88 2.53 7.71
C ASP A 111 7.40 2.71 7.46
N GLY A 112 8.20 1.68 7.69
CA GLY A 112 9.66 1.72 7.58
C GLY A 112 10.37 2.07 8.89
N ALA A 113 9.64 2.39 9.95
CA ALA A 113 10.20 2.68 11.27
C ALA A 113 10.24 1.43 12.17
N GLN A 114 9.56 0.36 11.77
CA GLN A 114 9.35 -0.83 12.59
C GLN A 114 10.03 -2.05 11.99
N PHE A 115 10.55 -2.92 12.86
CA PHE A 115 11.10 -4.21 12.46
C PHE A 115 9.99 -5.29 12.48
N TYR A 116 9.89 -6.05 11.39
CA TYR A 116 9.01 -7.19 11.26
C TYR A 116 9.85 -8.45 11.02
N PRO A 117 9.81 -9.47 11.91
CA PRO A 117 10.60 -10.70 11.71
C PRO A 117 10.22 -11.49 10.45
N ARG A 118 8.96 -11.37 10.02
CA ARG A 118 8.38 -12.00 8.83
C ARG A 118 7.54 -10.95 8.09
N PRO A 119 8.19 -9.99 7.41
CA PRO A 119 7.45 -8.94 6.74
C PRO A 119 6.67 -9.52 5.57
N ALA A 120 5.39 -9.15 5.45
CA ALA A 120 4.63 -9.42 4.23
C ALA A 120 5.15 -8.56 3.07
N PHE A 121 5.41 -7.28 3.34
CA PHE A 121 5.80 -6.29 2.36
C PHE A 121 7.12 -5.60 2.70
N ASN A 122 7.85 -5.22 1.65
CA ASN A 122 8.96 -4.30 1.75
C ASN A 122 8.44 -2.90 2.10
N GLN A 123 8.99 -2.32 3.16
CA GLN A 123 8.57 -1.02 3.70
C GLN A 123 9.15 0.14 2.85
N PRO A 124 8.55 1.34 2.80
CA PRO A 124 7.25 1.69 3.35
C PRO A 124 6.08 1.21 2.47
N LEU A 125 4.96 0.80 3.08
CA LEU A 125 3.80 0.25 2.37
C LEU A 125 2.87 1.32 1.79
N ARG A 126 2.61 2.41 2.51
CA ARG A 126 1.73 3.51 2.05
C ARG A 126 1.96 3.97 0.61
N PRO A 127 3.17 4.41 0.21
CA PRO A 127 3.39 4.89 -1.15
C PRO A 127 3.18 3.80 -2.19
N ALA A 128 3.41 2.53 -1.85
CA ALA A 128 3.16 1.42 -2.74
C ALA A 128 1.66 1.17 -2.95
N VAL A 129 0.83 1.31 -1.91
CA VAL A 129 -0.64 1.20 -2.02
C VAL A 129 -1.21 2.40 -2.78
N GLU A 130 -0.75 3.62 -2.48
CA GLU A 130 -1.17 4.84 -3.16
C GLU A 130 -0.86 4.79 -4.66
N GLU A 131 0.33 4.32 -5.03
CA GLU A 131 0.72 4.13 -6.43
C GLU A 131 -0.12 3.04 -7.13
N GLN A 132 -0.42 1.92 -6.45
CA GLN A 132 -1.29 0.88 -7.02
C GLN A 132 -2.70 1.40 -7.27
N VAL A 133 -3.26 2.14 -6.33
CA VAL A 133 -4.59 2.77 -6.45
C VAL A 133 -4.58 3.78 -7.58
N ALA A 134 -3.56 4.64 -7.65
CA ALA A 134 -3.43 5.61 -8.73
C ALA A 134 -3.31 4.94 -10.10
N ALA A 135 -2.46 3.91 -10.23
CA ALA A 135 -2.28 3.16 -11.47
C ALA A 135 -3.60 2.54 -11.97
N LEU A 136 -4.37 1.90 -11.07
CA LEU A 136 -5.68 1.32 -11.40
C LEU A 136 -6.69 2.38 -11.84
N LEU A 137 -6.75 3.52 -11.14
CA LEU A 137 -7.70 4.59 -11.45
C LEU A 137 -7.31 5.34 -12.72
N GLU A 138 -6.03 5.54 -12.98
CA GLU A 138 -5.54 6.20 -14.19
C GLU A 138 -5.47 5.24 -15.40
N GLY A 139 -5.69 3.93 -15.20
CA GLY A 139 -5.64 2.92 -16.26
C GLY A 139 -4.23 2.74 -16.84
N ARG A 140 -3.20 2.92 -16.01
CA ARG A 140 -1.78 2.81 -16.38
C ARG A 140 -1.09 1.69 -15.60
N PRO A 141 0.09 1.23 -16.04
CA PRO A 141 0.90 0.31 -15.26
C PRO A 141 1.37 0.91 -13.93
N TYR A 142 1.60 0.04 -12.96
CA TYR A 142 2.26 0.37 -11.70
C TYR A 142 3.69 0.86 -11.93
N ASP A 143 4.03 2.03 -11.40
CA ASP A 143 5.34 2.66 -11.57
C ASP A 143 6.20 2.50 -10.30
N VAL A 144 7.06 1.49 -10.31
CA VAL A 144 7.99 1.19 -9.21
C VAL A 144 8.94 2.37 -8.91
N ALA A 145 9.22 3.24 -9.89
CA ALA A 145 10.09 4.39 -9.67
C ALA A 145 9.45 5.47 -8.78
N ARG A 146 8.12 5.49 -8.67
CA ARG A 146 7.36 6.39 -7.76
C ARG A 146 7.34 5.89 -6.32
N VAL A 147 7.78 4.66 -6.09
CA VAL A 147 7.72 4.00 -4.80
C VAL A 147 9.12 3.95 -4.20
N PRO A 148 9.34 4.53 -3.01
CA PRO A 148 10.64 4.48 -2.38
C PRO A 148 11.06 3.04 -2.12
N ARG A 149 12.36 2.79 -2.29
CA ARG A 149 12.96 1.51 -1.92
C ARG A 149 12.95 1.38 -0.40
N GLY A 150 12.73 0.16 0.07
CA GLY A 150 12.88 -0.13 1.47
C GLY A 150 14.33 -0.17 1.91
N THR A 151 14.50 0.06 3.20
CA THR A 151 15.80 0.03 3.89
C THR A 151 16.02 -1.28 4.63
N ASP A 152 15.01 -2.13 4.74
CA ASP A 152 15.06 -3.40 5.46
C ASP A 152 15.70 -4.51 4.60
N ARG A 153 16.86 -4.99 5.06
CA ARG A 153 17.60 -6.08 4.42
C ARG A 153 16.94 -7.44 4.61
N LEU A 154 16.11 -7.63 5.64
CA LEU A 154 15.46 -8.91 5.90
C LEU A 154 14.51 -9.29 4.76
N CYS A 155 13.82 -8.31 4.20
CA CYS A 155 12.97 -8.50 3.04
C CYS A 155 13.76 -9.00 1.83
N ASP A 156 14.91 -8.39 1.55
CA ASP A 156 15.80 -8.82 0.46
C ASP A 156 16.36 -10.22 0.68
N VAL A 157 16.73 -10.56 1.92
CA VAL A 157 17.21 -11.91 2.28
C VAL A 157 16.11 -12.95 2.06
N GLN A 158 14.87 -12.68 2.48
CA GLN A 158 13.77 -13.62 2.29
C GLN A 158 13.39 -13.76 0.80
N ARG A 159 13.51 -12.68 0.02
CA ARG A 159 13.27 -12.70 -1.43
C ARG A 159 14.32 -13.52 -2.16
N ALA A 160 15.59 -13.24 -1.91
CA ALA A 160 16.70 -13.99 -2.47
C ALA A 160 16.65 -15.47 -2.03
N GLY A 161 16.23 -15.74 -0.80
CA GLY A 161 16.01 -17.10 -0.31
C GLY A 161 14.92 -17.82 -1.09
N LEU A 162 13.79 -17.16 -1.37
CA LEU A 162 12.71 -17.72 -2.20
C LEU A 162 13.19 -18.05 -3.61
N GLU A 163 13.93 -17.14 -4.23
CA GLU A 163 14.55 -17.34 -5.55
C GLU A 163 15.56 -18.51 -5.56
N ALA A 164 16.26 -18.72 -4.45
CA ALA A 164 17.17 -19.85 -4.24
C ALA A 164 16.47 -21.15 -3.78
N GLY A 165 15.14 -21.17 -3.68
CA GLY A 165 14.34 -22.36 -3.33
C GLY A 165 14.09 -22.57 -1.84
N HIS A 166 14.48 -21.63 -0.98
CA HIS A 166 14.08 -21.61 0.43
C HIS A 166 12.62 -21.16 0.55
N ARG A 167 11.90 -21.70 1.54
CA ARG A 167 10.53 -21.27 1.84
C ARG A 167 10.50 -20.57 3.19
N PHE A 168 9.66 -19.55 3.28
CA PHE A 168 9.39 -18.84 4.52
C PHE A 168 7.89 -18.81 4.77
N ARG A 169 7.49 -19.06 6.01
CA ARG A 169 6.14 -18.91 6.54
C ARG A 169 6.15 -17.82 7.60
N VAL A 170 5.01 -17.19 7.81
CA VAL A 170 4.83 -16.21 8.89
C VAL A 170 5.12 -16.79 10.29
N ASP A 171 4.89 -18.09 10.46
CA ASP A 171 5.09 -18.79 11.75
C ASP A 171 6.51 -19.37 11.91
N ASP A 172 7.40 -19.18 10.92
CA ASP A 172 8.77 -19.68 11.02
C ASP A 172 9.58 -18.88 12.05
N GLN A 173 10.34 -19.59 12.89
CA GLN A 173 11.22 -18.99 13.91
C GLN A 173 12.15 -17.94 13.31
N PRO A 174 12.33 -16.76 13.93
CA PRO A 174 13.14 -15.68 13.37
C PRO A 174 14.53 -16.14 12.88
N GLY A 175 14.92 -15.69 11.68
CA GLY A 175 16.22 -16.03 11.09
C GLY A 175 16.32 -17.42 10.46
N MET A 176 15.26 -18.23 10.51
CA MET A 176 15.24 -19.58 9.91
C MET A 176 14.40 -19.62 8.63
N ASP A 177 14.69 -20.57 7.73
CA ASP A 177 13.71 -20.97 6.72
C ASP A 177 12.71 -21.98 7.30
N THR A 178 11.69 -22.35 6.53
CA THR A 178 10.66 -23.31 6.92
C THR A 178 11.24 -24.65 7.38
N ARG A 179 12.26 -25.17 6.67
CA ARG A 179 12.87 -26.46 6.99
C ARG A 179 13.59 -26.41 8.33
N GLN A 180 14.37 -25.36 8.55
CA GLN A 180 15.09 -25.12 9.79
C GLN A 180 14.13 -24.92 10.97
N SER A 181 13.06 -24.13 10.76
CA SER A 181 12.04 -23.88 11.77
C SER A 181 11.32 -25.18 12.18
N ASP A 182 10.96 -26.02 11.20
CA ASP A 182 10.32 -27.32 11.46
C ASP A 182 11.25 -28.26 12.24
N ALA A 183 12.54 -28.32 11.89
CA ALA A 183 13.52 -29.14 12.59
C ALA A 183 13.69 -28.69 14.06
N ALA A 184 13.81 -27.38 14.30
CA ALA A 184 13.91 -26.81 15.63
C ALA A 184 12.64 -27.06 16.46
N CYS A 185 11.47 -26.97 15.82
CA CYS A 185 10.20 -27.28 16.47
C CYS A 185 10.10 -28.77 16.85
N ALA A 186 10.50 -29.68 15.96
CA ALA A 186 10.51 -31.11 16.23
C ALA A 186 11.41 -31.46 17.42
N GLU A 187 12.58 -30.81 17.53
CA GLU A 187 13.49 -30.98 18.66
C GLU A 187 12.89 -30.47 19.98
N LYS A 188 12.27 -29.28 19.99
CA LYS A 188 11.57 -28.75 21.18
C LYS A 188 10.46 -29.67 21.66
N ARG A 189 9.68 -30.24 20.74
CA ARG A 189 8.62 -31.22 21.07
C ARG A 189 9.19 -32.48 21.71
N ARG A 190 10.33 -32.99 21.24
CA ARG A 190 11.01 -34.14 21.88
C ARG A 190 11.45 -33.82 23.31
N GLN A 191 11.77 -32.56 23.59
CA GLN A 191 12.15 -32.09 24.92
C GLN A 191 10.94 -31.72 25.80
N GLY A 192 9.70 -31.95 25.34
CA GLY A 192 8.47 -31.66 26.09
C GLY A 192 7.99 -30.20 25.99
N TRP A 193 8.56 -29.38 25.10
CA TRP A 193 8.20 -27.98 24.93
C TRP A 193 7.25 -27.78 23.75
N GLY A 194 6.38 -26.77 23.85
CA GLY A 194 5.54 -26.32 22.74
C GLY A 194 6.35 -25.60 21.66
N CYS A 195 5.79 -25.56 20.44
CA CYS A 195 6.26 -24.65 19.41
C CYS A 195 5.37 -23.41 19.38
N PRO A 196 5.93 -22.21 19.20
CA PRO A 196 5.16 -20.99 19.00
C PRO A 196 4.32 -21.06 17.72
#